data_AF-A0A3D0KNR5-F1
#
_entry.id   AF-A0A3D0KNR5-F1
#
_cell.length_a   1.000
_cell.length_b   1.000
_cell.length_c   1.000
_cell.angle_alpha   90.00
_cell.angle_beta   90.00
_cell.angle_gamma   90.00
#
_symmetry.space_group_name_H-M   'P 1'
#
loop_
_entity.id
_entity.type
_entity.pdbx_description
1 polymer ?
#
loop_
_entity_poly.entity_id
_entity_poly.type
_entity_poly.pdbx_seq_one_letter_code
_entity_poly.pdbx_strand_id
1 'polypeptide(L)'
;MLKKAICALLIGAFAVSLCSCSSKTVASKGGKTATEERTEPTTLYNMVVDDYVYSEKKVSKLYSGDFYITGETNLEKDHYPSRMPQLDMDTKDASEINDDIHKKYKKIFENLEKADDSNLLPRTDYKVYLNDNILSIIIETRSIDTPNSGFNVYNIDVETGQKVDKAKLISLSSANKQAVEKQLKDIIGKRFESLKNVQGQESIADEAKRKSLSGGNIDDAVYYFNEDRKLCAAYRYYWIAGAENYGAIAELEAVKTRG
;
A
#
# COMPACT_ATOMS: atom_id res chain seq x y z
N MET A 1 29.75 -15.41 28.09
CA MET A 1 30.53 -14.54 27.17
C MET A 1 31.14 -15.40 26.08
N LEU A 2 31.39 -14.80 24.91
CA LEU A 2 32.01 -15.36 23.69
C LEU A 2 31.05 -16.13 22.75
N LYS A 3 30.97 -15.92 21.43
CA LYS A 3 31.28 -14.84 20.48
C LYS A 3 30.49 -15.19 19.20
N LYS A 4 30.13 -14.18 18.42
CA LYS A 4 29.56 -14.28 17.07
C LYS A 4 30.47 -15.11 16.15
N ALA A 5 29.87 -15.87 15.23
CA ALA A 5 30.53 -16.33 14.01
C ALA A 5 29.59 -16.14 12.82
N ILE A 6 30.11 -15.40 11.84
CA ILE A 6 29.55 -15.06 10.53
C ILE A 6 29.80 -16.25 9.61
N CYS A 7 28.83 -16.61 8.76
CA CYS A 7 29.10 -17.39 7.56
C CYS A 7 28.37 -16.78 6.36
N ALA A 8 29.15 -16.05 5.56
CA ALA A 8 28.86 -15.76 4.16
C ALA A 8 29.18 -17.01 3.32
N LEU A 9 28.39 -17.32 2.29
CA LEU A 9 28.77 -18.26 1.25
C LEU A 9 28.44 -17.69 -0.12
N LEU A 10 29.52 -17.59 -0.90
CA LEU A 10 29.66 -17.22 -2.30
C LEU A 10 28.98 -18.25 -3.21
N ILE A 11 28.36 -17.80 -4.30
CA ILE A 11 28.19 -18.64 -5.50
C ILE A 11 28.85 -17.91 -6.67
N GLY A 12 29.89 -18.56 -7.19
CA GLY A 12 30.66 -18.10 -8.34
C GLY A 12 30.06 -18.56 -9.66
N ALA A 13 30.42 -17.77 -10.69
CA ALA A 13 30.67 -18.10 -12.09
C ALA A 13 29.81 -19.16 -12.78
N PHE A 14 29.06 -18.73 -13.80
CA PHE A 14 28.90 -19.52 -15.01
C PHE A 14 29.18 -18.70 -16.27
N ALA A 15 29.96 -19.32 -17.14
CA ALA A 15 30.60 -18.75 -18.30
C ALA A 15 29.68 -18.65 -19.52
N VAL A 16 30.10 -17.75 -20.40
CA VAL A 16 29.64 -17.42 -21.75
C VAL A 16 29.36 -18.66 -22.62
N SER A 17 28.25 -18.62 -23.35
CA SER A 17 28.14 -19.25 -24.66
C SER A 17 27.25 -18.40 -25.57
N LEU A 18 27.90 -17.67 -26.48
CA LEU A 18 27.28 -16.99 -27.61
C LEU A 18 26.95 -18.05 -28.67
N CYS A 19 25.71 -18.10 -29.14
CA CYS A 19 25.39 -18.66 -30.44
C CYS A 19 24.47 -17.72 -31.22
N SER A 20 25.10 -17.11 -32.21
CA SER A 20 24.55 -16.36 -33.33
C SER A 20 23.57 -17.20 -34.14
N CYS A 21 22.44 -16.61 -34.55
CA CYS A 21 21.77 -16.96 -35.81
C CYS A 21 21.08 -15.74 -36.40
N SER A 22 21.69 -15.18 -37.46
CA SER A 22 21.08 -14.20 -38.35
C SER A 22 20.13 -14.88 -39.35
N SER A 23 18.99 -14.28 -39.64
CA SER A 23 18.38 -14.32 -40.99
C SER A 23 17.43 -13.12 -41.14
N LYS A 24 17.85 -12.11 -41.89
CA LYS A 24 17.49 -11.81 -43.30
C LYS A 24 16.11 -11.17 -43.44
N THR A 25 16.18 -9.86 -43.64
CA THR A 25 15.24 -8.92 -44.25
C THR A 25 14.64 -9.43 -45.57
N VAL A 26 13.33 -9.21 -45.74
CA VAL A 26 12.70 -9.06 -47.05
C VAL A 26 11.87 -7.78 -47.02
N ALA A 27 12.24 -6.84 -47.88
CA ALA A 27 11.52 -5.61 -48.14
C ALA A 27 10.48 -5.82 -49.26
N SER A 28 9.34 -5.16 -49.17
CA SER A 28 8.50 -4.84 -50.32
C SER A 28 7.93 -3.43 -50.16
N LYS A 29 8.08 -2.63 -51.22
CA LYS A 29 7.82 -1.19 -51.35
C LYS A 29 6.35 -0.91 -51.72
N GLY A 30 5.87 0.27 -51.36
CA GLY A 30 4.78 0.95 -52.07
C GLY A 30 4.16 2.08 -51.24
N GLY A 31 4.69 3.30 -51.37
CA GLY A 31 4.39 4.41 -50.46
C GLY A 31 3.19 5.27 -50.81
N LYS A 32 2.95 6.25 -49.93
CA LYS A 32 2.60 7.64 -50.21
C LYS A 32 2.77 8.44 -48.91
N THR A 33 3.58 9.49 -49.00
CA THR A 33 3.85 10.49 -47.97
C THR A 33 2.58 11.25 -47.58
N ALA A 34 2.25 11.24 -46.29
CA ALA A 34 1.50 12.29 -45.62
C ALA A 34 2.19 12.52 -44.28
N THR A 35 2.49 13.77 -43.98
CA THR A 35 3.10 14.28 -42.76
C THR A 35 2.43 13.73 -41.51
N GLU A 36 3.10 12.86 -40.77
CA GLU A 36 2.73 12.46 -39.41
C GLU A 36 3.13 13.57 -38.45
N GLU A 37 2.21 14.49 -38.21
CA GLU A 37 2.18 15.22 -36.96
C GLU A 37 1.87 14.20 -35.85
N ARG A 38 2.85 13.93 -35.00
CA ARG A 38 2.74 13.03 -33.85
C ARG A 38 1.69 13.59 -32.89
N THR A 39 0.45 13.16 -33.04
CA THR A 39 -0.58 13.29 -32.02
C THR A 39 -0.28 12.27 -30.92
N GLU A 40 0.22 12.78 -29.80
CA GLU A 40 0.29 12.04 -28.54
C GLU A 40 -1.12 11.50 -28.21
N PRO A 41 -1.32 10.18 -27.97
CA PRO A 41 -2.61 9.71 -27.49
C PRO A 41 -2.78 10.15 -26.04
N THR A 42 -3.46 11.28 -25.90
CA THR A 42 -4.01 11.76 -24.64
C THR A 42 -5.19 10.88 -24.29
N THR A 43 -5.01 9.97 -23.33
CA THR A 43 -6.14 9.26 -22.71
C THR A 43 -6.08 9.47 -21.20
N LEU A 44 -6.39 10.70 -20.78
CA LEU A 44 -6.83 10.96 -19.41
C LEU A 44 -8.24 10.38 -19.29
N TYR A 45 -8.37 9.28 -18.55
CA TYR A 45 -9.68 8.84 -18.06
C TYR A 45 -10.20 9.90 -17.08
N ASN A 46 -10.96 10.86 -17.60
CA ASN A 46 -11.79 11.75 -16.81
C ASN A 46 -13.00 10.95 -16.31
N MET A 47 -12.93 10.45 -15.08
CA MET A 47 -14.12 9.96 -14.38
C MET A 47 -14.74 11.16 -13.65
N VAL A 48 -15.88 11.63 -14.16
CA VAL A 48 -16.68 12.70 -13.56
C VAL A 48 -17.38 12.16 -12.31
N VAL A 49 -17.05 12.71 -11.14
CA VAL A 49 -17.98 12.88 -10.01
C VAL A 49 -17.59 14.19 -9.31
N ASP A 50 -18.47 15.18 -9.27
CA ASP A 50 -18.22 16.54 -8.73
C ASP A 50 -17.71 16.55 -7.26
N ASP A 51 -17.85 15.46 -6.51
CA ASP A 51 -17.28 15.30 -5.16
C ASP A 51 -15.83 14.79 -5.12
N TYR A 52 -15.38 14.05 -6.15
CA TYR A 52 -14.03 13.48 -6.16
C TYR A 52 -12.95 14.55 -6.37
N VAL A 53 -13.30 15.63 -7.09
CA VAL A 53 -12.42 16.78 -7.36
C VAL A 53 -12.13 17.59 -6.10
N TYR A 54 -13.01 17.58 -5.08
CA TYR A 54 -12.75 18.31 -3.83
C TYR A 54 -11.62 17.66 -3.02
N SER A 55 -11.50 16.32 -3.05
CA SER A 55 -10.41 15.61 -2.37
C SER A 55 -9.03 15.92 -2.99
N GLU A 56 -8.95 16.01 -4.32
CA GLU A 56 -7.72 16.42 -5.02
C GLU A 56 -7.35 17.88 -4.75
N LYS A 57 -8.31 18.77 -4.45
CA LYS A 57 -8.03 20.15 -4.03
C LYS A 57 -7.46 20.25 -2.61
N LYS A 58 -7.69 19.26 -1.75
CA LYS A 58 -7.21 19.23 -0.36
C LYS A 58 -5.98 18.35 -0.16
N VAL A 59 -5.66 17.52 -1.15
CA VAL A 59 -4.47 16.68 -1.17
C VAL A 59 -3.68 16.97 -2.44
N SER A 60 -2.52 17.60 -2.31
CA SER A 60 -1.58 17.76 -3.42
C SER A 60 -0.68 16.53 -3.56
N LYS A 61 -0.22 16.26 -4.80
CA LYS A 61 0.84 15.28 -5.05
C LYS A 61 2.17 15.93 -4.72
N LEU A 62 2.82 15.50 -3.63
CA LEU A 62 4.09 16.09 -3.23
C LEU A 62 5.29 15.48 -3.96
N TYR A 63 5.25 14.17 -4.21
CA TYR A 63 6.26 13.45 -4.97
C TYR A 63 5.58 12.29 -5.71
N SER A 64 5.63 12.33 -7.04
CA SER A 64 5.25 11.21 -7.91
C SER A 64 6.47 10.83 -8.73
N GLY A 65 6.95 9.60 -8.54
CA GLY A 65 8.07 9.04 -9.27
C GLY A 65 7.62 7.84 -10.09
N ASP A 66 7.87 7.92 -11.39
CA ASP A 66 7.65 6.85 -12.37
C ASP A 66 8.94 6.03 -12.48
N PHE A 67 8.94 4.80 -11.95
CA PHE A 67 10.14 3.95 -11.90
C PHE A 67 9.91 2.66 -12.68
N TYR A 68 10.82 2.38 -13.62
CA TYR A 68 10.75 1.21 -14.50
C TYR A 68 11.52 0.03 -13.92
N ILE A 69 10.94 -1.16 -14.05
CA ILE A 69 11.64 -2.43 -13.84
C ILE A 69 12.48 -2.71 -15.09
N THR A 70 13.78 -2.88 -14.92
CA THR A 70 14.66 -3.43 -15.97
C THR A 70 15.03 -4.85 -15.57
N GLY A 71 14.36 -5.84 -16.16
CA GLY A 71 14.80 -7.23 -16.11
C GLY A 71 15.65 -7.58 -17.33
N GLU A 72 16.63 -8.47 -17.20
CA GLU A 72 17.48 -8.98 -18.30
C GLU A 72 16.73 -9.83 -19.36
N THR A 73 15.40 -9.80 -19.38
CA THR A 73 14.61 -10.44 -20.43
C THR A 73 13.60 -9.43 -20.95
N ASN A 74 13.44 -9.37 -22.28
CA ASN A 74 12.61 -8.45 -23.06
C ASN A 74 11.09 -8.57 -22.78
N LEU A 75 10.69 -8.59 -21.52
CA LEU A 75 9.31 -8.48 -21.07
C LEU A 75 9.05 -7.01 -20.72
N GLU A 76 7.85 -6.55 -21.03
CA GLU A 76 7.42 -5.16 -20.93
C GLU A 76 7.91 -4.50 -19.64
N LYS A 77 8.40 -3.26 -19.73
CA LYS A 77 8.75 -2.48 -18.55
C LYS A 77 7.48 -2.24 -17.75
N ASP A 78 7.21 -3.08 -16.76
CA ASP A 78 6.11 -2.84 -15.85
C ASP A 78 6.36 -1.52 -15.11
N HIS A 79 5.43 -0.60 -15.28
CA HIS A 79 5.48 0.73 -14.73
C HIS A 79 4.74 0.76 -13.40
N TYR A 80 5.49 0.86 -12.30
CA TYR A 80 4.89 0.96 -10.97
C TYR A 80 5.15 2.34 -10.37
N PRO A 81 4.22 3.30 -10.51
CA PRO A 81 4.40 4.64 -9.96
C PRO A 81 4.45 4.57 -8.43
N SER A 82 5.41 5.27 -7.82
CA SER A 82 5.45 5.49 -6.37
C SER A 82 4.95 6.89 -6.08
N ARG A 83 3.97 7.01 -5.16
CA ARG A 83 3.28 8.26 -4.85
C ARG A 83 3.23 8.52 -3.35
N MET A 84 3.41 9.78 -2.95
CA MET A 84 3.32 10.23 -1.57
C MET A 84 2.36 11.45 -1.47
N PRO A 85 1.29 11.36 -0.66
CA PRO A 85 0.32 12.44 -0.54
C PRO A 85 0.83 13.55 0.39
N GLN A 86 0.32 14.76 0.19
CA GLN A 86 0.44 15.88 1.13
C GLN A 86 -0.92 16.58 1.29
N LEU A 87 -1.29 16.90 2.52
CA LEU A 87 -2.43 17.76 2.82
C LEU A 87 -2.11 19.22 2.46
N ASP A 88 -2.99 19.84 1.68
CA ASP A 88 -2.98 21.26 1.35
C ASP A 88 -3.90 22.03 2.32
N MET A 89 -3.48 22.05 3.58
CA MET A 89 -4.20 22.71 4.68
C MET A 89 -3.20 23.40 5.60
N ASP A 90 -3.40 24.70 5.85
CA ASP A 90 -2.57 25.48 6.76
C ASP A 90 -3.07 25.32 8.21
N THR A 91 -2.94 24.10 8.74
CA THR A 91 -3.24 23.79 10.14
C THR A 91 -2.12 23.00 10.79
N LYS A 92 -2.01 23.10 12.12
CA LYS A 92 -1.01 22.37 12.91
C LYS A 92 -1.08 20.87 12.66
N ASP A 93 -2.28 20.30 12.71
CA ASP A 93 -2.49 18.86 12.59
C ASP A 93 -2.21 18.35 11.17
N ALA A 94 -2.55 19.13 10.13
CA ALA A 94 -2.18 18.82 8.76
C ALA A 94 -0.67 18.84 8.54
N SER A 95 0.03 19.85 9.09
CA SER A 95 1.50 19.90 9.07
C SER A 95 2.12 18.69 9.76
N GLU A 96 1.62 18.30 10.93
CA GLU A 96 2.12 17.12 11.65
C GLU A 96 1.87 15.82 10.88
N ILE A 97 0.75 15.70 10.16
CA ILE A 97 0.49 14.55 9.28
C ILE A 97 1.49 14.54 8.13
N ASN A 98 1.71 15.68 7.47
CA ASN A 98 2.66 15.80 6.36
C ASN A 98 4.09 15.45 6.81
N ASP A 99 4.51 15.92 7.98
CA ASP A 99 5.81 15.61 8.56
C ASP A 99 5.97 14.11 8.84
N ASP A 100 4.94 13.46 9.39
CA ASP A 100 4.97 12.02 9.66
C ASP A 100 5.00 11.19 8.36
N ILE A 101 4.19 11.56 7.36
CA ILE A 101 4.24 10.96 6.02
C ILE A 101 5.64 11.10 5.43
N HIS A 102 6.18 12.31 5.40
CA HIS A 102 7.51 12.57 4.85
C HIS A 102 8.58 11.76 5.60
N LYS A 103 8.58 11.79 6.94
CA LYS A 103 9.53 11.05 7.78
C LYS A 103 9.48 9.54 7.51
N LYS A 104 8.30 8.96 7.33
CA LYS A 104 8.13 7.52 7.09
C LYS A 104 8.59 7.11 5.69
N TYR A 105 8.25 7.89 4.66
CA TYR A 105 8.35 7.41 3.28
C TYR A 105 9.47 8.06 2.47
N LYS A 106 10.04 9.20 2.88
CA LYS A 106 11.13 9.87 2.13
C LYS A 106 12.26 8.93 1.73
N LYS A 107 12.69 8.05 2.64
CA LYS A 107 13.78 7.10 2.38
C LYS A 107 13.45 6.09 1.27
N ILE A 108 12.18 5.76 1.07
CA ILE A 108 11.74 4.90 -0.05
C ILE A 108 12.04 5.61 -1.37
N PHE A 109 11.65 6.88 -1.49
CA PHE A 109 11.92 7.68 -2.69
C PHE A 109 13.42 7.90 -2.92
N GLU A 110 14.17 8.27 -1.88
CA GLU A 110 15.63 8.45 -1.98
C GLU A 110 16.35 7.17 -2.42
N ASN A 111 15.85 6.00 -2.03
CA ASN A 111 16.40 4.72 -2.47
C ASN A 111 16.03 4.41 -3.91
N LEU A 112 14.77 4.64 -4.31
CA LEU A 112 14.29 4.43 -5.68
C LEU A 112 15.05 5.30 -6.69
N GLU A 113 15.36 6.56 -6.33
CA GLU A 113 16.13 7.47 -7.19
C GLU A 113 17.60 7.07 -7.38
N LYS A 114 18.20 6.40 -6.38
CA LYS A 114 19.63 6.04 -6.38
C LYS A 114 19.90 4.64 -6.89
N ALA A 115 18.87 3.83 -7.08
CA ALA A 115 19.03 2.43 -7.40
C ALA A 115 19.27 2.21 -8.89
N ASP A 116 20.37 1.53 -9.21
CA ASP A 116 20.63 1.02 -10.56
C ASP A 116 19.62 -0.07 -10.94
N ASP A 117 19.09 -0.79 -9.94
CA ASP A 117 17.99 -1.75 -10.07
C ASP A 117 16.95 -1.51 -8.95
N SER A 118 15.74 -1.11 -9.35
CA SER A 118 14.61 -0.80 -8.44
C SER A 118 13.67 -1.99 -8.20
N ASN A 119 13.99 -3.18 -8.71
CA ASN A 119 13.10 -4.35 -8.77
C ASN A 119 12.76 -4.93 -7.39
N LEU A 120 13.61 -4.71 -6.39
CA LEU A 120 13.43 -5.21 -5.01
C LEU A 120 13.12 -4.11 -3.99
N LEU A 121 12.94 -2.87 -4.45
CA LEU A 121 12.67 -1.76 -3.55
C LEU A 121 11.18 -1.64 -3.24
N PRO A 122 10.82 -1.30 -1.99
CA PRO A 122 9.44 -1.04 -1.63
C PRO A 122 8.90 0.15 -2.42
N ARG A 123 7.61 0.14 -2.71
CA ARG A 123 6.91 1.25 -3.37
C ARG A 123 5.71 1.68 -2.54
N THR A 124 5.34 2.93 -2.67
CA THR A 124 4.17 3.48 -1.97
C THR A 124 3.09 3.89 -2.95
N ASP A 125 1.85 3.59 -2.59
CA ASP A 125 0.70 4.19 -3.22
C ASP A 125 -0.30 4.66 -2.16
N TYR A 126 -1.25 5.50 -2.53
CA TYR A 126 -2.28 5.97 -1.63
C TYR A 126 -3.67 6.02 -2.27
N LYS A 127 -4.67 5.86 -1.40
CA LYS A 127 -6.08 6.14 -1.69
C LYS A 127 -6.56 7.27 -0.78
N VAL A 128 -7.52 8.03 -1.25
CA VAL A 128 -8.14 9.12 -0.50
C VAL A 128 -9.65 8.94 -0.56
N TYR A 129 -10.31 9.13 0.57
CA TYR A 129 -11.76 9.15 0.68
C TYR A 129 -12.19 10.37 1.47
N LEU A 130 -13.20 11.07 0.98
CA LEU A 130 -13.85 12.15 1.70
C LEU A 130 -15.28 11.73 2.01
N ASN A 131 -15.61 11.65 3.29
CA ASN A 131 -16.93 11.30 3.76
C ASN A 131 -17.41 12.38 4.74
N ASP A 132 -18.46 13.10 4.34
CA ASP A 132 -18.82 14.39 4.94
C ASP A 132 -17.60 15.32 4.98
N ASN A 133 -17.20 15.72 6.18
CA ASN A 133 -16.07 16.56 6.50
C ASN A 133 -14.83 15.74 6.91
N ILE A 134 -14.84 14.41 6.83
CA ILE A 134 -13.67 13.57 7.18
C ILE A 134 -12.93 13.12 5.92
N LEU A 135 -11.70 13.59 5.78
CA LEU A 135 -10.75 13.13 4.77
C LEU A 135 -9.87 12.02 5.35
N SER A 136 -9.93 10.84 4.74
CA SER A 136 -9.10 9.68 5.05
C SER A 136 -8.03 9.49 3.96
N ILE A 137 -6.77 9.40 4.35
CA ILE A 137 -5.63 9.07 3.48
C ILE A 137 -5.09 7.71 3.90
N ILE A 138 -5.08 6.75 2.97
CA ILE A 138 -4.61 5.39 3.19
C ILE A 138 -3.37 5.21 2.33
N ILE A 139 -2.21 5.10 2.96
CA ILE A 139 -0.93 4.86 2.29
C ILE A 139 -0.60 3.39 2.44
N GLU A 140 -0.44 2.72 1.30
CA GLU A 140 0.00 1.35 1.18
C GLU A 140 1.47 1.32 0.75
N THR A 141 2.29 0.55 1.46
CA THR A 141 3.65 0.22 1.07
C THR A 141 3.69 -1.23 0.64
N ARG A 142 4.07 -1.52 -0.60
CA ARG A 142 4.20 -2.87 -1.13
C ARG A 142 5.66 -3.21 -1.38
N SER A 143 6.06 -4.44 -1.04
CA SER A 143 7.26 -5.04 -1.60
C SER A 143 6.90 -5.73 -2.92
N ILE A 144 7.79 -5.71 -3.91
CA ILE A 144 7.55 -6.38 -5.19
C ILE A 144 7.70 -7.90 -5.06
N ASP A 145 8.59 -8.34 -4.17
CA ASP A 145 9.00 -9.74 -3.99
C ASP A 145 8.24 -10.49 -2.89
N THR A 146 7.47 -9.78 -2.08
CA THR A 146 6.69 -10.38 -1.00
C THR A 146 5.26 -9.86 -1.00
N PRO A 147 4.27 -10.69 -0.64
CA PRO A 147 2.89 -10.24 -0.46
C PRO A 147 2.71 -9.32 0.77
N ASN A 148 3.80 -8.75 1.30
CA ASN A 148 3.77 -7.88 2.44
C ASN A 148 3.32 -6.48 2.03
N SER A 149 2.19 -6.07 2.58
CA SER A 149 1.68 -4.71 2.47
C SER A 149 1.67 -4.08 3.86
N GLY A 150 2.30 -2.91 3.97
CA GLY A 150 2.18 -2.04 5.14
C GLY A 150 1.11 -0.98 4.88
N PHE A 151 0.25 -0.71 5.85
CA PHE A 151 -0.75 0.35 5.75
C PHE A 151 -0.54 1.39 6.85
N ASN A 152 -0.57 2.66 6.48
CA ASN A 152 -0.77 3.76 7.42
C ASN A 152 -1.97 4.57 6.97
N VAL A 153 -2.76 5.01 7.94
CA VAL A 153 -4.02 5.72 7.71
C VAL A 153 -4.00 7.01 8.50
N TYR A 154 -4.38 8.11 7.86
CA TYR A 154 -4.52 9.42 8.47
C TYR A 154 -5.95 9.91 8.24
N ASN A 155 -6.56 10.49 9.27
CA ASN A 155 -7.90 11.06 9.17
C ASN A 155 -7.86 12.49 9.68
N ILE A 156 -8.42 13.42 8.91
CA ILE A 156 -8.49 14.84 9.26
C ILE A 156 -9.89 15.37 8.94
N ASP A 157 -10.43 16.19 9.83
CA ASP A 157 -11.65 16.93 9.60
C ASP A 157 -11.29 18.16 8.74
N VAL A 158 -11.85 18.28 7.54
CA VAL A 158 -11.46 19.31 6.56
C VAL A 158 -12.02 20.70 6.86
N GLU A 159 -13.01 20.80 7.75
CA GLU A 159 -13.58 22.08 8.18
C GLU A 159 -12.76 22.69 9.31
N THR A 160 -12.37 21.86 10.27
CA THR A 160 -11.59 22.29 11.45
C THR A 160 -10.08 22.16 11.24
N GLY A 161 -9.66 21.32 10.30
CA GLY A 161 -8.27 20.92 10.08
C GLY A 161 -7.65 20.17 11.25
N GLN A 162 -8.46 19.49 12.06
CA GLN A 162 -8.01 18.69 13.20
C GLN A 162 -7.97 17.19 12.87
N LYS A 163 -7.01 16.46 13.44
CA LYS A 163 -6.95 14.99 13.37
C LYS A 163 -8.22 14.38 13.93
N VAL A 164 -8.78 13.41 13.23
CA VAL A 164 -9.93 12.64 13.70
C VAL A 164 -9.43 11.39 14.39
N ASP A 165 -9.75 11.25 15.67
CA ASP A 165 -9.37 10.07 16.44
C ASP A 165 -10.26 8.85 16.15
N LYS A 166 -9.77 7.70 16.62
CA LYS A 166 -10.46 6.40 16.53
C LYS A 166 -11.86 6.42 17.16
N ALA A 167 -12.02 7.04 18.32
CA ALA A 167 -13.29 7.03 19.04
C ALA A 167 -14.35 7.81 18.26
N LYS A 168 -13.97 8.94 17.66
CA LYS A 168 -14.82 9.74 16.79
C LYS A 168 -15.26 8.95 15.56
N LEU A 169 -14.34 8.30 14.84
CA LEU A 169 -14.68 7.46 13.68
C LEU A 169 -15.65 6.33 14.02
N ILE A 170 -15.39 5.61 15.12
CA ILE A 170 -16.30 4.56 15.59
C ILE A 170 -17.67 5.16 15.95
N SER A 171 -17.73 6.31 16.62
CA SER A 171 -19.00 6.96 16.98
C SER A 171 -19.82 7.44 15.77
N LEU A 172 -19.15 7.75 14.66
CA LEU A 172 -19.80 8.13 13.39
C LEU A 172 -20.24 6.90 12.60
N SER A 173 -19.65 5.74 12.88
CA SER A 173 -20.19 4.47 12.40
C SER A 173 -21.44 4.12 13.22
N SER A 174 -22.36 3.34 12.65
CA SER A 174 -23.50 2.80 13.41
C SER A 174 -23.09 1.73 14.44
N ALA A 175 -21.79 1.50 14.65
CA ALA A 175 -21.25 0.49 15.55
C ALA A 175 -20.72 1.09 16.86
N ASN A 176 -20.70 0.29 17.92
CA ASN A 176 -19.98 0.62 19.15
C ASN A 176 -18.58 -0.02 19.17
N LYS A 177 -17.69 0.50 20.02
CA LYS A 177 -16.30 0.05 20.13
C LYS A 177 -16.19 -1.47 20.35
N GLN A 178 -16.99 -2.03 21.26
CA GLN A 178 -16.92 -3.47 21.58
C GLN A 178 -17.32 -4.34 20.37
N ALA A 179 -18.33 -3.93 19.62
CA ALA A 179 -18.77 -4.64 18.43
C ALA A 179 -17.71 -4.57 17.30
N VAL A 180 -17.10 -3.40 17.09
CA VAL A 180 -15.99 -3.20 16.15
C VAL A 180 -14.80 -4.08 16.50
N GLU A 181 -14.36 -4.08 17.75
CA GLU A 181 -13.23 -4.91 18.20
C GLU A 181 -13.53 -6.40 18.08
N LYS A 182 -14.74 -6.82 18.44
CA LYS A 182 -15.18 -8.20 18.28
C LYS A 182 -15.13 -8.62 16.82
N GLN A 183 -15.67 -7.80 15.92
CA GLN A 183 -15.68 -8.08 14.50
C GLN A 183 -14.26 -8.16 13.92
N LEU A 184 -13.37 -7.25 14.30
CA LEU A 184 -11.97 -7.29 13.88
C LEU A 184 -11.28 -8.56 14.38
N LYS A 185 -11.50 -8.96 15.63
CA LYS A 185 -11.01 -10.24 16.17
C LYS A 185 -11.55 -11.44 15.40
N ASP A 186 -12.83 -11.43 15.05
CA ASP A 186 -13.45 -12.52 14.27
C ASP A 186 -12.84 -12.60 12.85
N ILE A 187 -12.59 -11.46 12.20
CA ILE A 187 -11.95 -11.39 10.87
C ILE A 187 -10.50 -11.91 10.93
N ILE A 188 -9.72 -11.44 11.90
CA ILE A 188 -8.35 -11.91 12.12
C ILE A 188 -8.35 -13.42 12.43
N GLY A 189 -9.25 -13.86 13.31
CA GLY A 189 -9.38 -15.26 13.71
C GLY A 189 -9.67 -16.19 12.53
N LYS A 190 -10.62 -15.82 11.66
CA LYS A 190 -10.95 -16.56 10.42
C LYS A 190 -9.75 -16.69 9.48
N ARG A 191 -8.89 -15.67 9.41
CA ARG A 191 -7.63 -15.75 8.63
C ARG A 191 -6.77 -16.91 9.11
N PHE A 192 -6.68 -17.16 10.41
CA PHE A 192 -5.94 -18.30 10.96
C PHE A 192 -6.65 -19.64 10.79
N GLU A 193 -7.98 -19.66 10.66
CA GLU A 193 -8.71 -20.91 10.40
C GLU A 193 -8.41 -21.48 9.01
N SER A 194 -8.12 -20.61 8.03
CA SER A 194 -7.68 -21.03 6.70
C SER A 194 -6.30 -21.73 6.68
N LEU A 195 -5.59 -21.77 7.81
CA LEU A 195 -4.21 -22.24 7.95
C LEU A 195 -4.07 -23.53 8.75
N LYS A 196 -5.16 -24.23 9.03
CA LYS A 196 -5.16 -25.47 9.83
C LYS A 196 -4.32 -26.62 9.26
N ASN A 197 -3.60 -26.41 8.15
CA ASN A 197 -2.76 -27.39 7.48
C ASN A 197 -1.24 -27.11 7.59
N VAL A 198 -0.77 -26.24 8.50
CA VAL A 198 0.68 -26.03 8.69
C VAL A 198 1.29 -27.15 9.55
N GLN A 199 1.54 -28.30 8.93
CA GLN A 199 2.09 -29.48 9.58
C GLN A 199 3.48 -29.19 10.19
N GLY A 200 3.63 -29.43 11.50
CA GLY A 200 4.90 -29.27 12.23
C GLY A 200 5.25 -27.84 12.66
N GLN A 201 4.32 -26.88 12.52
CA GLN A 201 4.49 -25.49 12.95
C GLN A 201 3.34 -24.98 13.83
N GLU A 202 2.60 -25.90 14.45
CA GLU A 202 1.37 -25.60 15.19
C GLU A 202 1.60 -24.62 16.35
N SER A 203 2.69 -24.79 17.10
CA SER A 203 3.02 -23.89 18.21
C SER A 203 3.33 -22.46 17.77
N ILE A 204 3.98 -22.30 16.61
CA ILE A 204 4.31 -20.99 16.04
C ILE A 204 3.03 -20.35 15.48
N ALA A 205 2.15 -21.15 14.86
CA ALA A 205 0.84 -20.71 14.38
C ALA A 205 -0.03 -20.20 15.54
N ASP A 206 -0.07 -20.92 16.65
CA ASP A 206 -0.83 -20.53 17.84
C ASP A 206 -0.29 -19.26 18.49
N GLU A 207 1.04 -19.09 18.56
CA GLU A 207 1.64 -17.86 19.06
C GLU A 207 1.33 -16.67 18.14
N ALA A 208 1.47 -16.83 16.82
CA ALA A 208 1.13 -15.81 15.84
C ALA A 208 -0.35 -15.41 15.94
N LYS A 209 -1.25 -16.39 16.09
CA LYS A 209 -2.68 -16.14 16.32
C LYS A 209 -2.91 -15.36 17.61
N ARG A 210 -2.29 -15.77 18.72
CA ARG A 210 -2.41 -15.10 20.02
C ARG A 210 -1.94 -13.65 19.98
N LYS A 211 -0.80 -13.38 19.33
CA LYS A 211 -0.29 -12.00 19.15
C LYS A 211 -1.24 -11.16 18.30
N SER A 212 -1.73 -11.72 17.19
CA SER A 212 -2.68 -11.05 16.29
C SER A 212 -4.02 -10.72 16.95
N LEU A 213 -4.48 -11.54 17.88
CA LEU A 213 -5.74 -11.33 18.62
C LEU A 213 -5.57 -10.58 19.95
N SER A 214 -4.34 -10.19 20.29
CA SER A 214 -4.05 -9.48 21.55
C SER A 214 -4.74 -8.11 21.61
N GLY A 215 -5.12 -7.68 22.81
CA GLY A 215 -5.77 -6.38 23.02
C GLY A 215 -4.97 -5.23 22.41
N GLY A 216 -3.66 -5.17 22.66
CA GLY A 216 -2.78 -4.15 22.09
C GLY A 216 -2.79 -4.13 20.55
N ASN A 217 -2.73 -5.30 19.89
CA ASN A 217 -2.77 -5.34 18.42
C ASN A 217 -4.12 -4.89 17.83
N ILE A 218 -5.22 -5.18 18.53
CA ILE A 218 -6.56 -4.71 18.15
C ILE A 218 -6.71 -3.20 18.41
N ASP A 219 -6.16 -2.71 19.53
CA ASP A 219 -6.10 -1.30 19.90
C ASP A 219 -5.14 -0.49 19.02
N ASP A 220 -4.21 -1.13 18.29
CA ASP A 220 -3.31 -0.48 17.34
C ASP A 220 -3.93 -0.32 15.94
N ALA A 221 -5.06 -0.99 15.66
CA ALA A 221 -5.73 -0.86 14.37
C ALA A 221 -6.19 0.59 14.13
N VAL A 222 -5.99 1.09 12.92
CA VAL A 222 -6.39 2.45 12.53
C VAL A 222 -7.61 2.35 11.63
N TYR A 223 -8.64 3.15 11.93
CA TYR A 223 -9.91 3.10 11.20
C TYR A 223 -10.02 4.24 10.18
N TYR A 224 -10.85 4.05 9.17
CA TYR A 224 -11.23 5.07 8.18
C TYR A 224 -12.57 4.72 7.53
N PHE A 225 -13.15 5.65 6.77
CA PHE A 225 -14.30 5.37 5.91
C PHE A 225 -13.86 5.22 4.45
N ASN A 226 -14.32 4.17 3.78
CA ASN A 226 -14.08 3.97 2.34
C ASN A 226 -15.08 4.78 1.47
N GLU A 227 -15.09 4.55 0.16
CA GLU A 227 -15.99 5.21 -0.79
C GLU A 227 -17.48 5.01 -0.47
N ASP A 228 -17.85 3.90 0.18
CA ASP A 228 -19.23 3.53 0.50
C ASP A 228 -19.64 3.96 1.92
N ARG A 229 -18.85 4.83 2.58
CA ARG A 229 -19.03 5.22 3.99
C ARG A 229 -19.00 4.05 4.98
N LYS A 230 -18.37 2.94 4.62
CA LYS A 230 -18.20 1.79 5.52
C LYS A 230 -16.93 1.95 6.35
N LEU A 231 -17.03 1.63 7.63
CA LEU A 231 -15.90 1.66 8.53
C LEU A 231 -14.93 0.53 8.15
N CYS A 232 -13.70 0.89 7.83
CA CYS A 232 -12.62 -0.03 7.53
C CYS A 232 -11.54 0.04 8.62
N ALA A 233 -10.83 -1.05 8.83
CA ALA A 233 -9.71 -1.16 9.75
C ALA A 233 -8.44 -1.53 8.99
N ALA A 234 -7.40 -0.71 9.06
CA ALA A 234 -6.03 -1.10 8.75
C ALA A 234 -5.41 -1.72 10.01
N TYR A 235 -5.06 -2.99 9.95
CA TYR A 235 -4.60 -3.77 11.10
C TYR A 235 -3.37 -4.61 10.76
N ARG A 236 -2.68 -5.07 11.80
CA ARG A 236 -1.56 -6.01 11.67
C ARG A 236 -1.97 -7.40 12.07
N TYR A 237 -1.39 -8.39 11.43
CA TYR A 237 -1.44 -9.77 11.90
C TYR A 237 -0.04 -10.37 11.85
N TYR A 238 0.29 -11.18 12.86
CA TYR A 238 1.57 -11.87 12.97
C TYR A 238 1.54 -13.13 12.11
N TRP A 239 2.69 -13.52 11.58
CA TRP A 239 2.78 -14.69 10.71
C TRP A 239 4.01 -15.54 11.01
N ILE A 240 3.99 -16.77 10.51
CA ILE A 240 5.03 -17.77 10.72
C ILE A 240 6.21 -17.58 9.75
N ALA A 241 5.96 -17.02 8.56
CA ALA A 241 6.95 -16.90 7.49
C ALA A 241 7.23 -15.43 7.13
N GLY A 242 8.46 -15.13 6.73
CA GLY A 242 8.87 -13.83 6.20
C GLY A 242 9.05 -12.75 7.27
N ALA A 243 8.01 -11.94 7.50
CA ALA A 243 8.06 -10.79 8.42
C ALA A 243 7.41 -11.10 9.78
N GLU A 244 7.80 -10.35 10.82
CA GLU A 244 7.21 -10.47 12.16
C GLU A 244 5.68 -10.26 12.13
N ASN A 245 5.23 -9.31 11.31
CA ASN A 245 3.81 -9.05 11.06
C ASN A 245 3.61 -8.47 9.65
N TYR A 246 2.36 -8.53 9.22
CA TYR A 246 1.86 -8.09 7.92
C TYR A 246 0.69 -7.14 8.13
N GLY A 247 0.55 -6.15 7.26
CA GLY A 247 -0.62 -5.29 7.22
C GLY A 247 -1.76 -5.88 6.41
N ALA A 248 -2.98 -5.57 6.81
CA ALA A 248 -4.19 -5.89 6.07
C ALA A 248 -5.28 -4.84 6.30
N ILE A 249 -6.26 -4.82 5.41
CA ILE A 249 -7.48 -4.02 5.54
C ILE A 249 -8.66 -4.96 5.75
N ALA A 250 -9.57 -4.59 6.65
CA ALA A 250 -10.85 -5.23 6.84
C ALA A 250 -11.97 -4.20 6.73
N GLU A 251 -12.96 -4.46 5.88
CA GLU A 251 -14.24 -3.76 5.92
C GLU A 251 -15.09 -4.32 7.08
N LEU A 252 -15.72 -3.43 7.85
CA LEU A 252 -16.51 -3.79 9.01
C LEU A 252 -18.00 -3.57 8.70
N GLU A 253 -18.80 -4.59 8.96
CA GLU A 253 -20.25 -4.53 8.80
C GLU A 253 -20.89 -3.54 9.77
N ALA A 254 -21.89 -2.83 9.30
CA ALA A 254 -22.72 -2.00 10.15
C ALA A 254 -23.43 -2.85 11.20
N VAL A 255 -23.28 -2.48 12.47
CA VAL A 255 -24.01 -3.14 13.55
C VAL A 255 -25.43 -2.58 13.54
N LYS A 256 -26.40 -3.38 13.09
CA LYS A 256 -27.82 -3.03 13.24
C LYS A 256 -28.12 -2.90 14.73
N THR A 257 -28.27 -1.67 15.23
CA THR A 257 -28.95 -1.45 16.50
C THR A 257 -30.39 -1.92 16.31
N ARG A 258 -30.82 -2.92 17.08
CA ARG A 258 -32.24 -3.25 17.15
C ARG A 258 -32.95 -2.00 17.68
N GLY A 259 -33.82 -1.42 16.86
CA GLY A 259 -34.77 -0.39 17.27
C GLY A 259 -35.78 -0.94 18.26
#